data_AF-A0AAV6XME1-F1
#
_entry.id   AF-A0AAV6XME1-F1
#
_cell.length_a   1.000
_cell.length_b   1.000
_cell.length_c   1.000
_cell.angle_alpha   90.00
_cell.angle_beta   90.00
_cell.angle_gamma   90.00
#
_symmetry.space_group_name_H-M   'P 1'
#
loop_
_entity.id
_entity.type
_entity.pdbx_description
1 polymer ?
#
loop_
_entity_poly.entity_id
_entity_poly.type
_entity_poly.pdbx_seq_one_letter_code
_entity_poly.pdbx_strand_id
1 'polypeptide(L)'
;MAYSVHKIIGIVLLFAFAIPTALCHEDDSDIETILRDLCSQIERSKECVDIIKSELSRFEDSNCKDVAGPVMDLAKEKAEQIRDKLKELHEDSNDDKLKKKYQSCSSNYNDVSRDLDMAKKSFDSNDYQNIPEQVDDTEEELQSCMKEFDEGAFDPAHVRDRNEEFGVRSLC
;
A
#
# COMPACT_ATOMS: atom_id res chain seq x y z
N MET A 1 -19.68 -0.26 -26.43
CA MET A 1 -19.45 0.20 -25.05
C MET A 1 -19.36 -1.05 -24.18
N ALA A 2 -18.17 -1.60 -24.07
CA ALA A 2 -17.91 -2.85 -23.35
C ALA A 2 -16.83 -2.54 -22.33
N TYR A 3 -17.20 -2.61 -21.05
CA TYR A 3 -16.31 -2.38 -19.92
C TYR A 3 -15.23 -3.46 -19.94
N SER A 4 -14.01 -3.06 -20.25
CA SER A 4 -12.82 -3.91 -20.23
C SER A 4 -12.25 -3.92 -18.82
N VAL A 5 -12.88 -4.71 -17.94
CA VAL A 5 -12.62 -4.84 -16.48
C VAL A 5 -11.35 -5.66 -16.20
N HIS A 6 -10.21 -5.30 -16.80
CA HIS A 6 -8.98 -6.11 -16.69
C HIS A 6 -7.74 -5.34 -16.28
N LYS A 7 -7.86 -4.13 -15.72
CA LYS A 7 -6.68 -3.38 -15.33
C LYS A 7 -6.92 -2.55 -14.07
N ILE A 8 -5.93 -2.68 -13.18
CA ILE A 8 -5.56 -1.80 -12.06
C ILE A 8 -6.57 -1.95 -10.90
N ILE A 9 -6.23 -2.22 -9.63
CA ILE A 9 -5.45 -1.43 -8.68
C ILE A 9 -5.37 -2.29 -7.38
N GLY A 10 -4.18 -2.76 -6.98
CA GLY A 10 -4.00 -3.71 -5.87
C GLY A 10 -3.91 -3.10 -4.46
N ILE A 11 -4.22 -1.82 -4.28
CA ILE A 11 -3.43 -1.03 -3.32
C ILE A 11 -4.11 -0.76 -1.98
N VAL A 12 -5.43 -0.83 -1.90
CA VAL A 12 -6.14 -0.82 -0.61
C VAL A 12 -7.23 -1.90 -0.55
N LEU A 13 -7.31 -2.79 -1.55
CA LEU A 13 -8.08 -4.04 -1.45
C LEU A 13 -7.40 -5.11 -0.58
N LEU A 14 -6.14 -4.90 -0.19
CA LEU A 14 -5.52 -5.64 0.91
C LEU A 14 -6.05 -5.23 2.29
N PHE A 15 -6.92 -4.20 2.38
CA PHE A 15 -7.34 -3.69 3.67
C PHE A 15 -8.70 -4.14 4.20
N ALA A 16 -9.71 -4.47 3.38
CA ALA A 16 -11.04 -4.71 3.98
C ALA A 16 -12.11 -5.49 3.18
N PHE A 17 -11.91 -5.92 1.92
CA PHE A 17 -13.07 -6.36 1.11
C PHE A 17 -13.05 -7.76 0.50
N ALA A 18 -12.32 -8.68 1.12
CA ALA A 18 -12.75 -10.07 1.11
C ALA A 18 -12.20 -10.77 2.37
N ILE A 19 -12.82 -10.54 3.52
CA ILE A 19 -13.27 -11.73 4.22
C ILE A 19 -14.45 -12.20 3.36
N PRO A 20 -14.29 -13.13 2.39
CA PRO A 20 -15.41 -14.02 2.25
C PRO A 20 -15.55 -14.63 3.63
N THR A 21 -16.76 -14.68 4.15
CA THR A 21 -17.13 -15.65 5.17
C THR A 21 -16.65 -17.08 4.82
N ALA A 22 -16.13 -17.32 3.61
CA ALA A 22 -15.42 -18.53 3.18
C ALA A 22 -13.93 -18.65 3.59
N LEU A 23 -13.17 -17.57 3.87
CA LEU A 23 -11.76 -17.66 4.31
C LEU A 23 -11.65 -17.90 5.83
N CYS A 24 -12.56 -17.31 6.62
CA CYS A 24 -12.69 -17.68 8.02
C CYS A 24 -13.57 -18.95 8.14
N HIS A 25 -13.05 -20.13 7.79
CA HIS A 25 -13.62 -21.36 8.34
C HIS A 25 -13.44 -21.32 9.87
N GLU A 26 -14.45 -21.78 10.62
CA GLU A 26 -14.47 -21.76 12.10
C GLU A 26 -13.36 -22.60 12.78
N ASP A 27 -12.43 -23.18 12.03
CA ASP A 27 -11.33 -24.00 12.54
C ASP A 27 -9.99 -23.28 12.35
N ASP A 28 -9.38 -22.81 13.46
CA ASP A 28 -7.93 -22.63 13.70
C ASP A 28 -7.03 -22.24 12.51
N SER A 29 -7.49 -21.39 11.59
CA SER A 29 -6.65 -20.94 10.48
C SER A 29 -5.56 -20.01 11.02
N ASP A 30 -4.32 -20.50 11.02
CA ASP A 30 -3.12 -19.75 11.39
C ASP A 30 -3.10 -18.37 10.71
N ILE A 31 -2.85 -17.31 11.48
CA ILE A 31 -2.78 -15.94 11.00
C ILE A 31 -1.76 -15.77 9.86
N GLU A 32 -0.68 -16.56 9.89
CA GLU A 32 0.29 -16.58 8.79
C GLU A 32 -0.37 -17.05 7.48
N THR A 33 -1.27 -18.01 7.54
CA THR A 33 -2.01 -18.52 6.37
C THR A 33 -2.96 -17.46 5.83
N ILE A 34 -3.69 -16.76 6.71
CA ILE A 34 -4.59 -15.66 6.33
C ILE A 34 -3.81 -14.57 5.59
N LEU A 35 -2.68 -14.14 6.16
CA LEU A 35 -1.86 -13.08 5.56
C LEU A 35 -1.22 -13.51 4.24
N ARG A 36 -0.81 -14.79 4.12
CA ARG A 36 -0.32 -15.36 2.85
C ARG A 36 -1.40 -15.42 1.79
N ASP A 37 -2.63 -15.80 2.15
CA ASP A 37 -3.77 -15.85 1.24
C ASP A 37 -4.15 -14.44 0.75
N LEU A 38 -4.08 -13.43 1.62
CA LEU A 38 -4.22 -12.02 1.25
C LEU A 38 -3.15 -11.62 0.22
N CYS A 39 -1.88 -11.93 0.50
CA CYS A 39 -0.80 -11.66 -0.45
C CYS A 39 -0.95 -12.44 -1.77
N SER A 40 -1.55 -13.64 -1.77
CA SER A 40 -1.70 -14.43 -3.00
C SER A 40 -2.61 -13.77 -4.05
N GLN A 41 -3.48 -12.86 -3.61
CA GLN A 41 -4.43 -12.14 -4.46
C GLN A 41 -3.82 -10.93 -5.18
N ILE A 42 -2.54 -10.64 -4.93
CA ILE A 42 -1.84 -9.51 -5.55
C ILE A 42 -0.77 -9.99 -6.53
N GLU A 43 -0.48 -9.18 -7.55
CA GLU A 43 0.52 -9.52 -8.58
C GLU A 43 1.94 -9.73 -7.99
N ARG A 44 2.27 -9.07 -6.88
CA ARG A 44 3.52 -9.22 -6.11
C ARG A 44 3.36 -9.98 -4.79
N SER A 45 2.72 -11.14 -4.90
CA SER A 45 2.50 -12.04 -3.76
C SER A 45 3.77 -12.36 -2.96
N LYS A 46 4.94 -12.43 -3.61
CA LYS A 46 6.20 -12.73 -2.92
C LYS A 46 6.67 -11.58 -2.02
N GLU A 47 6.73 -10.37 -2.55
CA GLU A 47 7.19 -9.18 -1.81
C GLU A 47 6.26 -8.89 -0.63
N CYS A 48 4.94 -9.01 -0.83
CA CYS A 48 3.97 -8.92 0.28
C CYS A 48 4.20 -10.00 1.33
N VAL A 49 4.39 -11.26 0.92
CA VAL A 49 4.68 -12.36 1.87
C VAL A 49 5.97 -12.08 2.65
N ASP A 50 7.00 -11.53 2.01
CA ASP A 50 8.28 -11.24 2.66
C ASP A 50 8.13 -10.08 3.68
N ILE A 51 7.37 -9.03 3.35
CA ILE A 51 7.03 -7.94 4.28
C ILE A 51 6.24 -8.48 5.47
N ILE A 52 5.16 -9.21 5.21
CA ILE A 52 4.33 -9.81 6.25
C ILE A 52 5.16 -10.70 7.17
N LYS A 53 6.00 -11.59 6.61
CA LYS A 53 6.86 -12.47 7.41
C LYS A 53 7.79 -11.70 8.34
N SER A 54 8.32 -10.58 7.88
CA SER A 54 9.19 -9.73 8.70
C SER A 54 8.47 -9.03 9.85
N GLU A 55 7.14 -8.91 9.77
CA GLU A 55 6.29 -8.20 10.72
C GLU A 55 5.27 -9.12 11.41
N LEU A 56 5.44 -10.45 11.31
CA LEU A 56 4.47 -11.44 11.80
C LEU A 56 4.12 -11.26 13.28
N SER A 57 5.08 -10.85 14.11
CA SER A 57 4.86 -10.61 15.54
C SER A 57 3.79 -9.55 15.83
N ARG A 58 3.50 -8.65 14.87
CA ARG A 58 2.43 -7.65 15.00
C ARG A 58 1.02 -8.25 14.92
N PHE A 59 0.91 -9.45 14.39
CA PHE A 59 -0.36 -10.11 14.12
C PHE A 59 -0.60 -11.30 15.07
N GLU A 60 0.29 -11.56 16.04
CA GLU A 60 0.19 -12.72 16.96
C GLU A 60 -1.15 -12.80 17.70
N ASP A 61 -1.71 -11.64 18.09
CA ASP A 61 -2.99 -11.55 18.79
C ASP A 61 -4.18 -11.31 17.83
N SER A 62 -3.93 -11.20 16.52
CA SER A 62 -4.95 -10.95 15.51
C SER A 62 -5.61 -12.23 15.05
N ASN A 63 -6.90 -12.15 14.75
CA ASN A 63 -7.68 -13.16 14.07
C ASN A 63 -8.14 -12.63 12.70
N CYS A 64 -8.83 -13.50 11.96
CA CYS A 64 -9.35 -13.20 10.62
C CYS A 64 -10.23 -11.93 10.55
N LYS A 65 -10.86 -11.50 11.65
CA LYS A 65 -11.80 -10.36 11.67
C LYS A 65 -11.15 -9.02 12.01
N ASP A 66 -10.04 -9.01 12.73
CA ASP A 66 -9.38 -7.78 13.19
C ASP A 66 -8.00 -7.56 12.57
N VAL A 67 -7.47 -8.51 11.78
CA VAL A 67 -6.20 -8.39 11.06
C VAL A 67 -6.10 -7.15 10.15
N ALA A 68 -7.23 -6.68 9.61
CA ALA A 68 -7.29 -5.53 8.71
C ALA A 68 -6.70 -4.24 9.32
N GLY A 69 -7.01 -3.95 10.59
CA GLY A 69 -6.51 -2.76 11.28
C GLY A 69 -4.98 -2.71 11.39
N PRO A 70 -4.33 -3.74 11.96
CA PRO A 70 -2.88 -3.84 12.02
C PRO A 70 -2.18 -3.80 10.66
N VAL A 71 -2.77 -4.36 9.60
CA VAL A 71 -2.18 -4.21 8.26
C VAL A 71 -2.25 -2.73 7.85
N MET A 72 -3.36 -2.01 8.11
CA MET A 72 -3.52 -0.58 7.73
C MET A 72 -2.46 0.27 8.42
N ASP A 73 -2.22 0.00 9.70
CA ASP A 73 -1.16 0.64 10.48
C ASP A 73 0.22 0.36 9.88
N LEU A 74 0.48 -0.89 9.46
CA LEU A 74 1.74 -1.26 8.81
C LEU A 74 1.95 -0.50 7.49
N ALA A 75 0.95 -0.42 6.61
CA ALA A 75 1.09 0.33 5.36
C ALA A 75 1.29 1.83 5.61
N LYS A 76 0.61 2.41 6.60
CA LYS A 76 0.80 3.81 6.98
C LYS A 76 2.23 4.05 7.46
N GLU A 77 2.76 3.19 8.34
CA GLU A 77 4.14 3.28 8.81
C GLU A 77 5.14 3.19 7.64
N LYS A 78 4.91 2.29 6.67
CA LYS A 78 5.76 2.19 5.47
C LYS A 78 5.69 3.44 4.62
N ALA A 79 4.50 4.01 4.42
CA ALA A 79 4.31 5.25 3.68
C ALA A 79 5.06 6.42 4.34
N GLU A 80 5.00 6.51 5.67
CA GLU A 80 5.73 7.50 6.46
C GLU A 80 7.25 7.32 6.37
N GLN A 81 7.75 6.08 6.43
CA GLN A 81 9.17 5.77 6.27
C GLN A 81 9.69 6.21 4.89
N ILE A 82 8.92 5.94 3.82
CA ILE A 82 9.30 6.32 2.46
C ILE A 82 9.24 7.84 2.29
N ARG A 83 8.18 8.49 2.80
CA ARG A 83 8.08 9.96 2.85
C ARG A 83 9.30 10.59 3.47
N ASP A 84 9.70 10.10 4.65
CA ASP A 84 10.82 10.68 5.40
C ASP A 84 12.14 10.47 4.67
N LYS A 85 12.32 9.30 4.02
CA LYS A 85 13.47 9.06 3.15
C LYS A 85 13.51 10.00 1.94
N LEU A 86 12.37 10.28 1.32
CA LEU A 86 12.27 11.22 0.20
C LEU A 86 12.58 12.66 0.63
N LYS A 87 12.18 13.06 1.84
CA LYS A 87 12.56 14.36 2.41
C LYS A 87 14.07 14.48 2.62
N GLU A 88 14.70 13.45 3.17
CA GLU A 88 16.17 13.40 3.32
C GLU A 88 16.87 13.52 1.96
N LEU A 89 16.41 12.75 0.95
CA LEU A 89 16.96 12.81 -0.41
C LEU A 89 16.75 14.18 -1.09
N HIS A 90 15.64 14.85 -0.80
CA HIS A 90 15.41 16.23 -1.24
C HIS A 90 16.42 17.20 -0.63
N GLU A 91 16.69 17.09 0.66
CA GLU A 91 17.65 17.94 1.37
C GLU A 91 19.08 17.73 0.86
N ASP A 92 19.48 16.46 0.68
CA ASP A 92 20.85 16.07 0.28
C ASP A 92 21.15 16.22 -1.21
N SER A 93 20.13 16.28 -2.07
CA SER A 93 20.33 16.40 -3.52
C SER A 93 20.81 17.80 -3.92
N ASN A 94 21.89 17.84 -4.71
CA ASN A 94 22.37 19.03 -5.42
C ASN A 94 21.74 19.20 -6.81
N ASP A 95 20.96 18.22 -7.29
CA ASP A 95 20.25 18.30 -8.56
C ASP A 95 18.84 18.84 -8.33
N ASP A 96 18.56 20.05 -8.81
CA ASP A 96 17.27 20.73 -8.67
C ASP A 96 16.09 19.96 -9.26
N LYS A 97 16.31 19.15 -10.31
CA LYS A 97 15.26 18.30 -10.89
C LYS A 97 14.95 17.15 -9.96
N LEU A 98 15.98 16.48 -9.41
CA LEU A 98 15.78 15.40 -8.44
C LEU A 98 15.13 15.93 -7.15
N LYS A 99 15.53 17.11 -6.66
CA LYS A 99 14.90 17.74 -5.49
C LYS A 99 13.39 17.90 -5.69
N LYS A 100 12.96 18.39 -6.86
CA LYS A 100 11.53 18.57 -7.16
C LYS A 100 10.79 17.25 -7.20
N LYS A 101 11.36 16.22 -7.83
CA LYS A 101 10.77 14.87 -7.88
C LYS A 101 10.61 14.26 -6.49
N TYR A 102 11.66 14.31 -5.66
CA TYR A 102 11.60 13.83 -4.28
C TYR A 102 10.59 14.60 -3.44
N GLN A 103 10.53 15.92 -3.60
CA GLN A 103 9.54 16.75 -2.92
C GLN A 103 8.11 16.36 -3.33
N SER A 104 7.85 16.21 -4.63
CA SER A 104 6.54 15.79 -5.15
C SER A 104 6.16 14.44 -4.57
N CYS A 105 6.99 13.42 -4.74
CA CYS A 105 6.75 12.10 -4.17
C CYS A 105 6.57 12.11 -2.65
N SER A 106 7.33 12.93 -1.91
CA SER A 106 7.15 13.04 -0.46
C SER A 106 5.78 13.63 -0.09
N SER A 107 5.20 14.49 -0.93
CA SER A 107 3.83 14.98 -0.76
C SER A 107 2.84 13.85 -0.99
N ASN A 108 2.97 13.12 -2.10
CA ASN A 108 2.10 11.99 -2.41
C ASN A 108 2.11 10.93 -1.29
N TYR A 109 3.28 10.56 -0.77
CA TYR A 109 3.36 9.63 0.37
C TYR A 109 2.78 10.18 1.68
N ASN A 110 2.76 11.51 1.84
CA ASN A 110 2.05 12.14 2.95
C ASN A 110 0.53 12.04 2.78
N ASP A 111 0.02 12.19 1.55
CA ASP A 111 -1.39 12.00 1.22
C ASP A 111 -1.79 10.52 1.38
N VAL A 112 -0.99 9.57 0.90
CA VAL A 112 -1.16 8.12 1.17
C VAL A 112 -1.31 7.82 2.67
N SER A 113 -0.42 8.37 3.52
CA SER A 113 -0.51 8.18 4.98
C SER A 113 -1.83 8.73 5.55
N ARG A 114 -2.30 9.86 5.03
CA ARG A 114 -3.57 10.47 5.44
C ARG A 114 -4.76 9.60 5.02
N ASP A 115 -4.76 9.11 3.79
CA ASP A 115 -5.90 8.36 3.24
C ASP A 115 -6.00 6.97 3.89
N LEU A 116 -4.86 6.32 4.20
CA LEU A 116 -4.80 5.11 5.04
C LEU A 116 -5.33 5.36 6.47
N ASP A 117 -5.06 6.52 7.07
CA ASP A 117 -5.59 6.90 8.38
C ASP A 117 -7.12 7.12 8.34
N MET A 118 -7.64 7.68 7.25
CA MET A 118 -9.09 7.80 7.04
C MET A 118 -9.74 6.44 6.82
N ALA A 119 -9.15 5.57 6.00
CA ALA A 119 -9.61 4.21 5.80
C ALA A 119 -9.68 3.43 7.12
N LYS A 120 -8.67 3.59 7.98
CA LYS A 120 -8.66 3.01 9.32
C LYS A 120 -9.77 3.53 10.22
N LYS A 121 -10.00 4.85 10.26
CA LYS A 121 -11.12 5.43 11.02
C LYS A 121 -12.46 4.90 10.54
N SER A 122 -12.64 4.76 9.24
CA SER A 122 -13.82 4.15 8.64
C SER A 122 -13.98 2.67 9.04
N PHE A 123 -12.90 1.90 9.01
CA PHE A 123 -12.88 0.50 9.47
C PHE A 123 -13.26 0.38 10.95
N ASP A 124 -12.61 1.16 11.82
CA ASP A 124 -12.82 1.13 13.28
C ASP A 124 -14.24 1.59 13.68
N SER A 125 -14.87 2.43 12.85
CA SER A 125 -16.26 2.89 13.06
C SER A 125 -17.31 2.01 12.38
N ASN A 126 -16.91 0.94 11.69
CA ASN A 126 -17.75 0.09 10.83
C ASN A 126 -18.43 0.87 9.68
N ASP A 127 -17.88 2.02 9.29
CA ASP A 127 -18.32 2.82 8.15
C ASP A 127 -17.51 2.45 6.90
N TYR A 128 -17.76 1.24 6.40
CA TYR A 128 -17.03 0.69 5.27
C TYR A 128 -17.31 1.40 3.94
N GLN A 129 -18.30 2.30 3.86
CA GLN A 129 -18.69 2.95 2.60
C GLN A 129 -17.60 3.90 2.07
N ASN A 130 -16.80 4.47 2.96
CA ASN A 130 -15.76 5.45 2.60
C ASN A 130 -14.39 4.82 2.33
N ILE A 131 -14.19 3.55 2.67
CA ILE A 131 -12.91 2.86 2.44
C ILE A 131 -12.56 2.80 0.94
N PRO A 132 -13.47 2.45 0.02
CA PRO A 132 -13.18 2.43 -1.42
C PRO A 132 -12.67 3.76 -1.99
N GLU A 133 -13.16 4.90 -1.50
CA GLU A 133 -12.65 6.21 -1.95
C GLU A 133 -11.20 6.41 -1.51
N GLN A 134 -10.88 6.10 -0.25
CA GLN A 134 -9.51 6.19 0.26
C GLN A 134 -8.56 5.20 -0.44
N VAL A 135 -9.11 4.08 -0.94
CA VAL A 135 -8.38 3.11 -1.76
C VAL A 135 -7.90 3.74 -3.04
N ASP A 136 -8.83 4.33 -3.77
CA ASP A 136 -8.59 4.92 -5.07
C ASP A 136 -7.63 6.10 -4.95
N ASP A 137 -7.85 6.98 -3.96
CA ASP A 137 -6.98 8.13 -3.67
C ASP A 137 -5.54 7.68 -3.37
N THR A 138 -5.36 6.70 -2.49
CA THR A 138 -4.03 6.13 -2.17
C THR A 138 -3.31 5.67 -3.43
N GLU A 139 -4.03 5.03 -4.34
CA GLU A 139 -3.41 4.52 -5.55
C GLU A 139 -3.07 5.62 -6.56
N GLU A 140 -3.96 6.59 -6.75
CA GLU A 140 -3.70 7.75 -7.59
C GLU A 140 -2.46 8.52 -7.11
N GLU A 141 -2.28 8.65 -5.79
CA GLU A 141 -1.11 9.29 -5.20
C GLU A 141 0.18 8.51 -5.47
N LEU A 142 0.16 7.19 -5.28
CA LEU A 142 1.32 6.36 -5.56
C LEU A 142 1.66 6.32 -7.05
N GLN A 143 0.66 6.22 -7.94
CA GLN A 143 0.85 6.31 -9.38
C GLN A 143 1.43 7.66 -9.80
N SER A 144 0.96 8.75 -9.19
CA SER A 144 1.44 10.09 -9.47
C SER A 144 2.90 10.26 -9.07
N CYS A 145 3.33 9.69 -7.94
CA CYS A 145 4.74 9.62 -7.59
C CYS A 145 5.56 8.74 -8.56
N MET A 146 5.01 7.61 -9.04
CA MET A 146 5.71 6.77 -10.02
C MET A 146 6.01 7.53 -11.32
N LYS A 147 5.06 8.36 -11.77
CA LYS A 147 5.18 9.15 -13.02
C LYS A 147 6.32 10.18 -12.95
N GLU A 148 6.69 10.65 -11.75
CA GLU A 148 7.88 11.51 -11.58
C GLU A 148 9.18 10.79 -11.99
N PHE A 149 9.19 9.46 -11.97
CA PHE A 149 10.34 8.59 -12.25
C PHE A 149 10.10 7.65 -13.44
N ASP A 150 9.31 8.08 -14.44
CA ASP A 150 8.99 7.34 -15.69
C ASP A 150 10.15 6.54 -16.31
N GLU A 151 9.81 5.55 -17.15
CA GLU A 151 10.78 4.63 -17.75
C GLU A 151 11.95 5.33 -18.46
N GLY A 152 13.17 5.07 -17.98
CA GLY A 152 14.40 5.72 -18.46
C GLY A 152 14.79 7.00 -17.71
N ALA A 153 13.97 7.48 -16.78
CA ALA A 153 14.37 8.53 -15.86
C ALA A 153 15.47 8.04 -14.91
N PHE A 154 16.39 8.94 -14.59
CA PHE A 154 17.38 8.68 -13.55
C PHE A 154 16.67 8.63 -12.18
N ASP A 155 16.62 7.44 -11.59
CA ASP A 155 16.02 7.15 -10.27
C ASP A 155 17.08 6.47 -9.38
N PRO A 156 18.04 7.21 -8.82
CA PRO A 156 19.11 6.64 -7.99
C PRO A 156 18.60 6.16 -6.63
N ALA A 157 17.39 6.55 -6.24
CA ALA A 157 16.78 6.20 -4.96
C ALA A 157 15.82 5.01 -5.07
N HIS A 158 15.62 4.47 -6.28
CA HIS A 158 14.71 3.37 -6.56
C HIS A 158 13.28 3.67 -6.05
N VAL A 159 12.81 4.89 -6.25
CA VAL A 159 11.47 5.33 -5.83
C VAL A 159 10.39 4.49 -6.49
N ARG A 160 10.60 4.07 -7.75
CA ARG A 160 9.68 3.14 -8.42
C ARG A 160 9.54 1.82 -7.69
N ASP A 161 10.65 1.21 -7.28
CA ASP A 161 10.65 -0.08 -6.59
C ASP A 161 9.88 0.02 -5.26
N ARG A 162 9.98 1.16 -4.58
CA ARG A 162 9.25 1.45 -3.33
C ARG A 162 7.75 1.63 -3.56
N ASN A 163 7.34 2.32 -4.61
CA ASN A 163 5.91 2.43 -4.96
C ASN A 163 5.34 1.05 -5.33
N GLU A 164 6.14 0.19 -5.96
CA GLU A 164 5.74 -1.18 -6.26
C GLU A 164 5.56 -2.06 -5.00
N GLU A 165 6.15 -1.70 -3.84
CA GLU A 165 5.89 -2.40 -2.56
C GLU A 165 4.41 -2.28 -2.14
N PHE A 166 3.72 -1.24 -2.60
CA PHE A 166 2.27 -1.04 -2.39
C PHE A 166 1.42 -1.74 -3.46
N GLY A 167 2.02 -2.43 -4.43
CA GLY A 167 1.30 -3.12 -5.50
C GLY A 167 0.89 -2.24 -6.69
N VAL A 168 1.45 -1.03 -6.81
CA VAL A 168 1.26 -0.15 -7.98
C VAL A 168 2.21 -0.55 -9.08
N ARG A 169 1.77 -0.51 -10.34
CA ARG A 169 2.68 -0.56 -11.49
C ARG A 169 2.43 0.60 -12.45
N SER A 170 3.49 1.04 -13.14
CA SER A 170 3.37 1.89 -14.32
C SER A 170 2.61 1.13 -15.41
N LEU A 171 1.46 1.67 -15.84
CA LEU A 171 0.80 1.23 -17.06
C LEU A 171 1.69 1.60 -18.26
N CYS A 172 2.48 0.63 -18.73
CA CYS A 172 2.95 0.61 -20.10
C CYS A 172 1.82 0.12 -21.03
#